data_AF-A0AAU4Y0C2-F1
#
_entry.id   AF-A0AAU4Y0C2-F1
#
_cell.length_a   1.000
_cell.length_b   1.000
_cell.length_c   1.000
_cell.angle_alpha   90.00
_cell.angle_beta   90.00
_cell.angle_gamma   90.00
#
_symmetry.space_group_name_H-M   'P 1'
#
loop_
_entity.id
_entity.type
_entity.pdbx_description
1 polymer ?
#
loop_
_entity_poly.entity_id
_entity_poly.type
_entity_poly.pdbx_seq_one_letter_code
_entity_poly.pdbx_strand_id
1 'polypeptide(L)'
;MKIAFVGKGGSGKTTLSSLFIRHLAADGRPVIAVDADINQHLGPALGLDEAEAAELPAMGDRLPLIKDYLRGANRRVTSADVMIKTTPPGEGSRLLRVCENNPVYDACARPVELDGGAVRLMVTGPFTDADLGVSCYHSKTGAVELCLNHLVDGRDEYVVVDMTAGSDSFASGMFTRFDITFLVAEPTRKGVSVYRQYKEYARDFGVELKVVGNKVQGPDDVDFLRAEVGDDLLVTVGHSDWVRAMEKGRPPRFALLEDTNRQALHLLRTTVDSAYDRRDWERYTRQMVHFHLKNAESWGNERTGVDLAAQIDPGFVLGRSLTASA
;
A
#
# COMPACT_ATOMS: atom_id res chain seq x y z
N MET A 1 -8.48 -3.64 6.06
CA MET A 1 -7.08 -3.92 6.34
C MET A 1 -6.21 -3.21 5.33
N LYS A 2 -5.30 -2.34 5.77
CA LYS A 2 -4.31 -1.65 4.94
C LYS A 2 -2.99 -2.41 5.03
N ILE A 3 -2.49 -2.91 3.90
CA ILE A 3 -1.36 -3.84 3.84
C ILE A 3 -0.35 -3.31 2.84
N ALA A 4 0.93 -3.32 3.22
CA ALA A 4 2.02 -3.02 2.31
C ALA A 4 2.88 -4.27 2.06
N PHE A 5 3.27 -4.48 0.80
CA PHE A 5 4.36 -5.39 0.45
C PHE A 5 5.59 -4.55 0.11
N VAL A 6 6.67 -4.73 0.87
CA VAL A 6 7.93 -4.01 0.71
C VAL A 6 9.10 -4.99 0.63
N GLY A 7 10.25 -4.53 0.15
CA GLY A 7 11.45 -5.35 0.06
C GLY A 7 12.43 -4.79 -0.98
N LYS A 8 13.59 -5.45 -1.09
CA LYS A 8 14.59 -5.09 -2.08
C LYS A 8 14.05 -5.27 -3.51
N GLY A 9 14.54 -4.49 -4.47
CA GLY A 9 14.33 -4.77 -5.89
C GLY A 9 14.70 -6.22 -6.25
N GLY A 10 13.79 -6.91 -6.94
CA GLY A 10 13.96 -8.33 -7.32
C GLY A 10 13.67 -9.36 -6.22
N SER A 11 13.26 -8.96 -5.01
CA SER A 11 12.97 -9.92 -3.92
C SER A 11 11.67 -10.72 -4.12
N GLY A 12 10.81 -10.32 -5.05
CA GLY A 12 9.53 -10.99 -5.35
C GLY A 12 8.30 -10.36 -4.69
N LYS A 13 8.36 -9.07 -4.32
CA LYS A 13 7.24 -8.32 -3.71
C LYS A 13 5.98 -8.36 -4.55
N THR A 14 6.07 -7.93 -5.81
CA THR A 14 4.94 -7.87 -6.73
C THR A 14 4.30 -9.25 -6.89
N THR A 15 5.11 -10.29 -7.12
CA THR A 15 4.65 -11.69 -7.18
C THR A 15 3.92 -12.13 -5.89
N LEU A 16 4.46 -11.83 -4.71
CA LEU A 16 3.79 -12.20 -3.45
C LEU A 16 2.52 -11.38 -3.20
N SER A 17 2.53 -10.09 -3.53
CA SER A 17 1.37 -9.22 -3.42
C SER A 17 0.25 -9.67 -4.38
N SER A 18 0.59 -10.08 -5.61
CA SER A 18 -0.39 -10.58 -6.58
C SER A 18 -0.97 -11.92 -6.15
N LEU A 19 -0.15 -12.85 -5.65
CA LEU A 19 -0.62 -14.11 -5.06
C LEU A 19 -1.57 -13.87 -3.88
N PHE A 20 -1.25 -12.89 -3.02
CA PHE A 20 -2.10 -12.54 -1.89
C PHE A 20 -3.42 -11.89 -2.33
N ILE A 21 -3.39 -11.00 -3.32
CA ILE A 21 -4.59 -10.40 -3.92
C ILE A 21 -5.48 -11.50 -4.56
N ARG A 22 -4.90 -12.43 -5.31
CA ARG A 22 -5.63 -13.58 -5.89
C ARG A 22 -6.25 -14.46 -4.81
N HIS A 23 -5.54 -14.71 -3.71
CA HIS A 23 -6.07 -15.45 -2.57
C HIS A 23 -7.30 -14.76 -1.96
N LEU A 24 -7.24 -13.44 -1.76
CA LEU A 24 -8.37 -12.66 -1.25
C LEU A 24 -9.54 -12.64 -2.24
N ALA A 25 -9.28 -12.46 -3.53
CA ALA A 25 -10.29 -12.44 -4.58
C ALA A 25 -11.01 -13.79 -4.72
N ALA A 26 -10.27 -14.90 -4.70
CA ALA A 26 -10.81 -16.26 -4.75
C ALA A 26 -11.71 -16.57 -3.54
N ASP A 27 -11.44 -15.95 -2.39
CA ASP A 27 -12.27 -16.05 -1.18
C ASP A 27 -13.43 -15.03 -1.15
N GLY A 28 -13.65 -14.29 -2.25
CA GLY A 28 -14.74 -13.33 -2.40
C GLY A 28 -14.59 -12.07 -1.55
N ARG A 29 -13.35 -11.71 -1.16
CA ARG A 29 -13.08 -10.53 -0.34
C ARG A 29 -13.01 -9.26 -1.19
N PRO A 30 -13.55 -8.11 -0.73
CA PRO A 30 -13.35 -6.83 -1.39
C PRO A 30 -11.88 -6.38 -1.30
N VAL A 31 -11.26 -6.12 -2.45
CA VAL A 31 -9.85 -5.70 -2.53
C VAL A 31 -9.68 -4.46 -3.40
N ILE A 32 -8.96 -3.47 -2.87
CA ILE A 32 -8.28 -2.43 -3.65
C ILE A 32 -6.80 -2.81 -3.73
N ALA A 33 -6.32 -3.13 -4.92
CA ALA A 33 -4.92 -3.36 -5.23
C ALA A 33 -4.32 -2.06 -5.75
N VAL A 34 -3.18 -1.65 -5.19
CA VAL A 34 -2.49 -0.42 -5.59
C VAL A 34 -1.06 -0.76 -5.99
N ASP A 35 -0.70 -0.47 -7.24
CA ASP A 35 0.68 -0.52 -7.69
C ASP A 35 1.36 0.83 -7.41
N ALA A 36 2.24 0.84 -6.41
CA ALA A 36 3.07 1.97 -6.05
C ALA A 36 4.57 1.65 -6.23
N ASP A 37 4.91 0.65 -7.04
CA ASP A 37 6.28 0.39 -7.50
C ASP A 37 6.54 1.20 -8.79
N ILE A 38 7.78 1.63 -8.99
CA ILE A 38 8.20 2.41 -10.16
C ILE A 38 8.08 1.60 -11.46
N ASN A 39 8.24 0.28 -11.37
CA ASN A 39 8.24 -0.60 -12.54
C ASN A 39 6.83 -1.02 -12.97
N GLN A 40 5.82 -0.85 -12.12
CA GLN A 40 4.40 -1.12 -12.39
C GLN A 40 4.07 -2.49 -12.97
N HIS A 41 4.54 -3.54 -12.30
CA HIS A 41 4.34 -4.92 -12.74
C HIS A 41 3.11 -5.60 -12.12
N LEU A 42 2.34 -4.93 -11.25
CA LEU A 42 1.22 -5.55 -10.56
C LEU A 42 0.06 -5.87 -11.52
N GLY A 43 -0.25 -4.98 -12.47
CA GLY A 43 -1.28 -5.23 -13.49
C GLY A 43 -1.04 -6.54 -14.26
N PRO A 44 0.13 -6.70 -14.91
CA PRO A 44 0.50 -7.95 -15.56
C PRO A 44 0.52 -9.16 -14.62
N ALA A 45 0.99 -9.00 -13.37
CA ALA A 45 0.97 -10.08 -12.38
C ALA A 45 -0.46 -10.51 -11.97
N LEU A 46 -1.43 -9.60 -12.08
CA LEU A 46 -2.85 -9.90 -11.92
C LEU A 46 -3.47 -10.44 -13.22
N GLY A 47 -2.77 -10.41 -14.35
CA GLY A 47 -3.18 -11.08 -15.58
C GLY A 47 -3.77 -10.15 -16.63
N LEU A 48 -3.60 -8.83 -16.48
CA LEU A 48 -3.75 -7.90 -17.58
C LEU A 48 -2.65 -8.16 -18.62
N ASP A 49 -2.96 -7.97 -19.89
CA ASP A 49 -1.90 -7.89 -20.89
C ASP A 49 -1.16 -6.53 -20.83
N GLU A 50 -0.05 -6.42 -21.56
CA GLU A 50 0.77 -5.20 -21.56
C GLU A 50 0.01 -3.98 -22.10
N ALA A 51 -0.93 -4.17 -23.04
CA ALA A 51 -1.71 -3.07 -23.60
C ALA A 51 -2.76 -2.58 -22.58
N GLU A 52 -3.48 -3.50 -21.95
CA GLU A 52 -4.42 -3.21 -20.87
C GLU A 52 -3.72 -2.53 -19.68
N ALA A 53 -2.54 -3.02 -19.29
CA ALA A 53 -1.75 -2.45 -18.21
C ALA A 53 -1.27 -1.02 -18.55
N ALA A 54 -0.84 -0.77 -19.79
CA ALA A 54 -0.41 0.55 -20.24
C ALA A 54 -1.55 1.59 -20.29
N GLU A 55 -2.80 1.16 -20.42
CA GLU A 55 -3.98 2.03 -20.43
C GLU A 55 -4.54 2.34 -19.02
N LEU A 56 -3.94 1.78 -17.96
CA LEU A 56 -4.37 2.04 -16.60
C LEU A 56 -4.21 3.52 -16.24
N PRO A 57 -5.26 4.17 -15.70
CA PRO A 57 -5.20 5.59 -15.37
C PRO A 57 -4.24 5.83 -14.20
N ALA A 58 -3.21 6.64 -14.43
CA ALA A 58 -2.30 7.06 -13.38
C ALA A 58 -2.99 7.94 -12.33
N MET A 59 -2.88 7.56 -11.06
CA MET A 59 -3.39 8.38 -9.95
C MET A 59 -2.75 9.76 -9.91
N GLY A 60 -1.45 9.87 -10.28
CA GLY A 60 -0.74 11.15 -10.32
C GLY A 60 -1.40 12.18 -11.25
N ASP A 61 -1.89 11.74 -12.41
CA ASP A 61 -2.54 12.61 -13.41
C ASP A 61 -3.94 13.06 -12.97
N ARG A 62 -4.50 12.38 -11.97
CA ARG A 62 -5.82 12.68 -11.39
C ARG A 62 -5.71 13.38 -10.03
N LEU A 63 -4.52 13.81 -9.61
CA LEU A 63 -4.29 14.38 -8.29
C LEU A 63 -5.18 15.60 -7.96
N PRO A 64 -5.45 16.55 -8.89
CA PRO A 64 -6.40 17.64 -8.62
C PRO A 64 -7.80 17.12 -8.27
N LEU A 65 -8.32 16.16 -9.04
CA LEU A 65 -9.63 15.53 -8.78
C LEU A 65 -9.64 14.82 -7.43
N ILE A 66 -8.60 14.04 -7.12
CA ILE A 66 -8.47 13.33 -5.85
C ILE A 66 -8.51 14.32 -4.69
N LYS A 67 -7.70 15.38 -4.75
CA LYS A 67 -7.65 16.42 -3.71
C LYS A 67 -9.00 17.12 -3.53
N ASP A 68 -9.63 17.56 -4.61
CA ASP A 68 -10.92 18.24 -4.54
C ASP A 68 -12.02 17.33 -3.96
N TYR A 69 -12.03 16.06 -4.35
CA TYR A 69 -12.97 15.10 -3.80
C TYR A 69 -12.77 14.93 -2.29
N LEU A 70 -11.54 14.63 -1.86
CA LEU A 70 -11.17 14.38 -0.46
C LEU A 70 -11.34 15.60 0.44
N ARG A 71 -11.01 16.80 -0.06
CA ARG A 71 -11.23 18.07 0.64
C ARG A 71 -12.68 18.22 1.09
N GLY A 72 -13.63 17.83 0.24
CA GLY A 72 -15.04 17.93 0.55
C GLY A 72 -15.44 19.37 0.89
N ALA A 73 -16.13 19.52 2.02
CA ALA A 73 -16.54 20.80 2.60
C ALA A 73 -15.61 21.24 3.75
N ASN A 74 -14.43 20.63 3.93
CA ASN A 74 -13.50 20.96 5.00
C ASN A 74 -13.05 22.42 4.88
N ARG A 75 -13.43 23.24 5.86
CA ARG A 75 -13.17 24.68 5.87
C ARG A 75 -11.73 25.04 6.27
N ARG A 76 -10.99 24.11 6.88
CA ARG A 76 -9.56 24.30 7.23
C ARG A 76 -8.67 24.15 6.01
N VAL A 77 -9.14 23.45 4.99
CA VAL A 77 -8.45 23.29 3.70
C VAL A 77 -9.13 24.20 2.67
N THR A 78 -8.56 25.38 2.48
CA THR A 78 -9.16 26.46 1.66
C THR A 78 -9.28 26.10 0.18
N SER A 79 -8.34 25.32 -0.36
CA SER A 79 -8.36 24.80 -1.74
C SER A 79 -7.60 23.48 -1.86
N ALA A 80 -7.82 22.73 -2.94
CA ALA A 80 -7.00 21.54 -3.26
C ALA A 80 -5.52 21.87 -3.53
N ASP A 81 -5.23 23.08 -3.99
CA ASP A 81 -3.86 23.51 -4.32
C ASP A 81 -2.94 23.54 -3.10
N VAL A 82 -3.49 23.87 -1.93
CA VAL A 82 -2.76 23.88 -0.67
C VAL A 82 -2.68 22.51 0.01
N MET A 83 -3.30 21.48 -0.55
CA MET A 83 -3.15 20.11 -0.03
C MET A 83 -1.80 19.53 -0.45
N ILE A 84 -1.07 18.99 0.52
CA ILE A 84 0.09 18.12 0.30
C ILE A 84 -0.30 16.65 0.60
N LYS A 85 0.56 15.69 0.22
CA LYS A 85 0.29 14.25 0.38
C LYS A 85 0.00 13.80 1.81
N THR A 86 0.49 14.56 2.80
CA THR A 86 0.27 14.31 4.24
C THR A 86 -0.93 15.07 4.82
N THR A 87 -1.68 15.83 4.01
CA THR A 87 -2.84 16.62 4.51
C THR A 87 -3.84 15.69 5.19
N PRO A 88 -4.15 15.88 6.47
CA PRO A 88 -5.10 15.05 7.19
C PRO A 88 -6.55 15.39 6.82
N PRO A 89 -7.48 14.43 6.88
CA PRO A 89 -8.91 14.74 6.93
C PRO A 89 -9.26 15.52 8.22
N GLY A 90 -10.35 16.28 8.13
CA GLY A 90 -10.99 16.96 9.25
C GLY A 90 -12.50 17.01 9.05
N GLU A 91 -13.21 17.73 9.91
CA GLU A 91 -14.65 17.95 9.73
C GLU A 91 -14.95 18.49 8.32
N GLY A 92 -15.88 17.82 7.62
CA GLY A 92 -16.27 18.15 6.25
C GLY A 92 -15.42 17.52 5.14
N SER A 93 -14.28 16.89 5.45
CA SER A 93 -13.54 16.07 4.48
C SER A 93 -14.36 14.86 4.05
N ARG A 94 -14.20 14.43 2.79
CA ARG A 94 -14.74 13.13 2.33
C ARG A 94 -13.73 12.04 2.65
N LEU A 95 -14.25 10.89 3.07
CA LEU A 95 -13.46 9.69 3.33
C LEU A 95 -13.75 8.65 2.24
N LEU A 96 -12.73 7.89 1.87
CA LEU A 96 -12.84 6.78 0.93
C LEU A 96 -13.20 5.50 1.69
N ARG A 97 -14.04 4.65 1.11
CA ARG A 97 -14.37 3.31 1.60
C ARG A 97 -14.00 2.25 0.59
N VAL A 98 -13.63 1.05 1.05
CA VAL A 98 -13.26 -0.04 0.13
C VAL A 98 -14.46 -0.44 -0.73
N CYS A 99 -15.64 -0.58 -0.13
CA CYS A 99 -16.87 -0.98 -0.81
C CYS A 99 -17.80 0.22 -1.11
N GLU A 100 -17.37 1.12 -1.98
CA GLU A 100 -18.25 2.19 -2.50
C GLU A 100 -17.92 2.53 -3.94
N ASN A 101 -18.81 3.28 -4.60
CA ASN A 101 -18.49 3.96 -5.85
C ASN A 101 -18.32 5.45 -5.54
N ASN A 102 -17.27 6.05 -6.11
CA ASN A 102 -16.99 7.47 -5.95
C ASN A 102 -16.19 7.97 -7.17
N PRO A 103 -16.17 9.30 -7.41
CA PRO A 103 -15.43 9.90 -8.52
C PRO A 103 -13.93 9.57 -8.57
N VAL A 104 -13.29 9.28 -7.42
CA VAL A 104 -11.88 8.89 -7.40
C VAL A 104 -11.71 7.48 -7.99
N TYR A 105 -12.56 6.53 -7.61
CA TYR A 105 -12.53 5.18 -8.17
C TYR A 105 -12.96 5.17 -9.64
N ASP A 106 -13.95 5.96 -10.02
CA ASP A 106 -14.36 6.07 -11.43
C ASP A 106 -13.20 6.58 -12.31
N ALA A 107 -12.41 7.53 -11.79
CA ALA A 107 -11.29 8.11 -12.52
C ALA A 107 -10.01 7.27 -12.50
N CYS A 108 -9.74 6.54 -11.42
CA CYS A 108 -8.43 5.94 -11.14
C CYS A 108 -8.42 4.42 -11.00
N ALA A 109 -9.57 3.78 -10.79
CA ALA A 109 -9.64 2.33 -10.60
C ALA A 109 -10.12 1.62 -11.86
N ARG A 110 -9.61 0.41 -12.08
CA ARG A 110 -10.12 -0.52 -13.09
C ARG A 110 -10.48 -1.85 -12.42
N PRO A 111 -11.67 -2.42 -12.68
CA PRO A 111 -11.98 -3.75 -12.22
C PRO A 111 -11.10 -4.76 -12.98
N VAL A 112 -10.53 -5.72 -12.24
CA VAL A 112 -9.79 -6.85 -12.80
C VAL A 112 -10.46 -8.11 -12.29
N GLU A 113 -10.96 -8.93 -13.23
CA GLU A 113 -11.55 -10.23 -12.93
C GLU A 113 -10.43 -11.22 -12.59
N LEU A 114 -10.47 -11.78 -11.38
CA LEU A 114 -9.43 -12.65 -10.84
C LEU A 114 -10.07 -13.83 -10.13
N ASP A 115 -9.79 -15.02 -10.65
CA ASP A 115 -9.99 -16.28 -9.92
C ASP A 115 -11.42 -16.46 -9.35
N GLY A 116 -12.42 -15.97 -10.10
CA GLY A 116 -13.85 -16.07 -9.75
C GLY A 116 -14.41 -14.88 -8.97
N GLY A 117 -13.60 -13.86 -8.68
CA GLY A 117 -14.01 -12.57 -8.13
C GLY A 117 -13.47 -11.40 -8.95
N ALA A 118 -13.63 -10.19 -8.42
CA ALA A 118 -13.12 -8.98 -9.03
C ALA A 118 -12.43 -8.10 -7.98
N VAL A 119 -11.33 -7.45 -8.37
CA VAL A 119 -10.62 -6.48 -7.53
C VAL A 119 -10.55 -5.13 -8.23
N ARG A 120 -10.38 -4.05 -7.47
CA ARG A 120 -10.09 -2.74 -8.05
C ARG A 120 -8.58 -2.53 -8.10
N LEU A 121 -8.02 -2.44 -9.30
CA LEU A 121 -6.62 -2.08 -9.51
C LEU A 121 -6.48 -0.57 -9.71
N MET A 122 -5.53 0.04 -9.01
CA MET A 122 -5.11 1.42 -9.18
C MET A 122 -3.59 1.47 -9.33
N VAL A 123 -3.07 2.42 -10.10
CA VAL A 123 -1.62 2.55 -10.34
C VAL A 123 -1.16 3.98 -10.14
N THR A 124 0.07 4.19 -9.65
CA THR A 124 0.63 5.55 -9.54
C THR A 124 0.94 6.19 -10.89
N GLY A 125 1.01 5.39 -11.97
CA GLY A 125 1.50 5.74 -13.31
C GLY A 125 3.03 5.68 -13.46
N PRO A 126 3.55 5.29 -14.64
CA PRO A 126 5.00 5.21 -14.90
C PRO A 126 5.63 6.60 -14.87
N PHE A 127 6.97 6.69 -14.76
CA PHE A 127 7.67 7.94 -15.09
C PHE A 127 7.46 8.28 -16.56
N THR A 128 7.02 9.50 -16.86
CA THR A 128 6.93 10.01 -18.23
C THR A 128 8.15 10.86 -18.56
N ASP A 129 8.43 11.11 -19.83
CA ASP A 129 9.53 12.00 -20.24
C ASP A 129 9.37 13.43 -19.70
N ALA A 130 8.12 13.87 -19.43
CA ALA A 130 7.83 15.15 -18.79
C ALA A 130 8.21 15.18 -17.29
N ASP A 131 8.37 14.02 -16.66
CA ASP A 131 8.80 13.88 -15.27
C ASP A 131 10.33 13.81 -15.14
N LEU A 132 11.04 13.42 -16.21
CA LEU A 132 12.49 13.27 -16.22
C LEU A 132 13.19 14.63 -16.02
N GLY A 133 13.87 14.78 -14.88
CA GLY A 133 14.62 15.98 -14.54
C GLY A 133 13.79 17.15 -13.98
N VAL A 134 12.47 16.99 -13.83
CA VAL A 134 11.55 18.05 -13.36
C VAL A 134 10.80 17.65 -12.09
N SER A 135 10.36 16.39 -11.98
CA SER A 135 9.53 15.89 -10.88
C SER A 135 10.13 14.64 -10.25
N CYS A 136 10.32 14.63 -8.94
CA CYS A 136 10.74 13.42 -8.22
C CYS A 136 9.57 12.41 -8.10
N TYR A 137 9.86 11.10 -8.10
CA TYR A 137 8.84 10.03 -8.01
C TYR A 137 7.91 10.18 -6.78
N HIS A 138 8.42 10.84 -5.74
CA HIS A 138 7.70 11.29 -4.55
C HIS A 138 6.36 12.00 -4.83
N SER A 139 6.21 12.62 -6.01
CA SER A 139 4.97 13.26 -6.43
C SER A 139 3.88 12.26 -6.82
N LYS A 140 4.24 11.10 -7.39
CA LYS A 140 3.28 10.09 -7.87
C LYS A 140 2.74 9.20 -6.75
N THR A 141 3.59 8.81 -5.80
CA THR A 141 3.16 8.08 -4.59
C THR A 141 2.35 8.97 -3.63
N GLY A 142 2.41 10.30 -3.79
CA GLY A 142 1.64 11.24 -2.99
C GLY A 142 0.12 11.06 -3.10
N ALA A 143 -0.39 10.61 -4.26
CA ALA A 143 -1.80 10.29 -4.43
C ALA A 143 -2.22 9.09 -3.56
N VAL A 144 -1.38 8.04 -3.51
CA VAL A 144 -1.61 6.84 -2.69
C VAL A 144 -1.63 7.20 -1.22
N GLU A 145 -0.65 7.97 -0.75
CA GLU A 145 -0.60 8.41 0.64
C GLU A 145 -1.80 9.26 1.03
N LEU A 146 -2.20 10.19 0.16
CA LEU A 146 -3.35 11.05 0.41
C LEU A 146 -4.64 10.23 0.50
N CYS A 147 -4.82 9.26 -0.39
CA CYS A 147 -5.93 8.30 -0.32
C CYS A 147 -5.88 7.47 0.97
N LEU A 148 -4.72 6.93 1.37
CA LEU A 148 -4.57 6.16 2.60
C LEU A 148 -4.91 6.97 3.87
N ASN A 149 -4.54 8.26 3.89
CA ASN A 149 -4.88 9.21 4.96
C ASN A 149 -6.39 9.46 5.08
N HIS A 150 -7.14 9.31 3.98
CA HIS A 150 -8.59 9.53 3.94
C HIS A 150 -9.40 8.24 3.82
N LEU A 151 -8.76 7.07 3.87
CA LEU A 151 -9.44 5.78 3.69
C LEU A 151 -9.85 5.16 5.02
N VAL A 152 -11.10 4.73 5.10
CA VAL A 152 -11.66 3.95 6.20
C VAL A 152 -12.18 2.62 5.65
N ASP A 153 -11.59 1.54 6.14
CA ASP A 153 -11.95 0.17 5.78
C ASP A 153 -12.70 -0.56 6.91
N GLY A 154 -13.54 -1.51 6.51
CA GLY A 154 -14.25 -2.44 7.37
C GLY A 154 -13.48 -3.72 7.68
N ARG A 155 -14.10 -4.59 8.50
CA ARG A 155 -13.63 -5.96 8.68
C ARG A 155 -13.78 -6.70 7.34
N ASP A 156 -12.81 -7.55 7.00
CA ASP A 156 -12.78 -8.32 5.76
C ASP A 156 -12.72 -7.49 4.45
N GLU A 157 -12.44 -6.19 4.53
CA GLU A 157 -12.14 -5.34 3.39
C GLU A 157 -10.62 -5.11 3.31
N TYR A 158 -10.01 -5.15 2.13
CA TYR A 158 -8.55 -5.11 2.01
C TYR A 158 -8.07 -4.02 1.04
N VAL A 159 -7.01 -3.32 1.44
CA VAL A 159 -6.22 -2.43 0.60
C VAL A 159 -4.81 -2.99 0.59
N VAL A 160 -4.36 -3.51 -0.55
CA VAL A 160 -3.04 -4.12 -0.73
C VAL A 160 -2.22 -3.20 -1.61
N VAL A 161 -1.11 -2.70 -1.08
CA VAL A 161 -0.22 -1.78 -1.79
C VAL A 161 1.11 -2.49 -2.05
N ASP A 162 1.46 -2.70 -3.32
CA ASP A 162 2.80 -3.13 -3.73
C ASP A 162 3.72 -1.91 -3.81
N MET A 163 4.80 -1.93 -3.04
CA MET A 163 5.64 -0.76 -2.83
C MET A 163 7.12 -1.11 -2.94
N THR A 164 7.91 -0.20 -3.49
CA THR A 164 9.36 -0.24 -3.35
C THR A 164 9.75 -0.01 -1.88
N ALA A 165 10.67 -0.83 -1.34
CA ALA A 165 11.34 -0.46 -0.09
C ALA A 165 12.34 0.66 -0.40
N GLY A 166 11.86 1.89 -0.32
CA GLY A 166 12.64 3.09 -0.50
C GLY A 166 12.47 4.05 0.67
N SER A 167 13.40 5.00 0.77
CA SER A 167 13.34 6.18 1.65
C SER A 167 12.02 6.94 1.52
N ASP A 168 11.38 6.87 0.36
CA ASP A 168 10.21 7.65 -0.04
C ASP A 168 9.01 7.43 0.90
N SER A 169 8.80 6.18 1.33
CA SER A 169 7.74 5.84 2.30
C SER A 169 7.99 6.44 3.67
N PHE A 170 9.26 6.60 4.05
CA PHE A 170 9.68 7.18 5.34
C PHE A 170 9.71 8.70 5.31
N ALA A 171 9.98 9.31 4.14
CA ALA A 171 10.06 10.76 3.98
C ALA A 171 8.74 11.47 4.31
N SER A 172 7.59 10.84 4.07
CA SER A 172 6.27 11.42 4.36
C SER A 172 5.47 10.73 5.45
N GLY A 173 5.93 9.60 5.96
CA GLY A 173 5.24 8.85 7.00
C GLY A 173 4.26 7.81 6.49
N MET A 174 4.20 7.57 5.18
CA MET A 174 3.32 6.56 4.56
C MET A 174 3.46 5.17 5.19
N PHE A 175 4.66 4.79 5.64
CA PHE A 175 4.91 3.53 6.34
C PHE A 175 4.07 3.33 7.61
N THR A 176 3.53 4.41 8.20
CA THR A 176 2.65 4.39 9.38
C THR A 176 1.16 4.30 9.02
N ARG A 177 0.83 4.09 7.75
CA ARG A 177 -0.55 4.02 7.24
C ARG A 177 -1.07 2.60 7.05
N PHE A 178 -0.23 1.60 7.32
CA PHE A 178 -0.55 0.18 7.16
C PHE A 178 -0.77 -0.47 8.51
N ASP A 179 -1.72 -1.40 8.58
CA ASP A 179 -1.92 -2.26 9.73
C ASP A 179 -0.79 -3.27 9.84
N ILE A 180 -0.39 -3.84 8.69
CA ILE A 180 0.75 -4.75 8.56
C ILE A 180 1.57 -4.37 7.34
N THR A 181 2.89 -4.35 7.53
CA THR A 181 3.86 -4.34 6.44
C THR A 181 4.49 -5.72 6.31
N PHE A 182 4.29 -6.37 5.17
CA PHE A 182 5.01 -7.58 4.79
C PHE A 182 6.30 -7.22 4.06
N LEU A 183 7.44 -7.54 4.68
CA LEU A 183 8.75 -7.35 4.10
C LEU A 183 9.24 -8.65 3.46
N VAL A 184 9.39 -8.64 2.14
CA VAL A 184 9.85 -9.77 1.35
C VAL A 184 11.39 -9.77 1.31
N ALA A 185 11.99 -10.78 1.92
CA ALA A 185 13.43 -10.94 2.02
C ALA A 185 13.92 -12.25 1.41
N GLU A 186 14.94 -12.17 0.58
CA GLU A 186 15.71 -13.36 0.13
C GLU A 186 16.70 -13.78 1.23
N PRO A 187 17.08 -15.07 1.34
CA PRO A 187 18.04 -15.59 2.32
C PRO A 187 19.48 -15.19 1.98
N THR A 188 19.73 -13.88 1.91
CA THR A 188 21.04 -13.30 1.63
C THR A 188 21.25 -12.06 2.50
N ARG A 189 22.51 -11.73 2.81
CA ARG A 189 22.85 -10.51 3.56
C ARG A 189 22.28 -9.23 2.96
N LYS A 190 22.20 -9.15 1.63
CA LYS A 190 21.61 -8.01 0.91
C LYS A 190 20.07 -8.03 0.94
N GLY A 191 19.45 -9.20 1.03
CA GLY A 191 18.00 -9.34 1.16
C GLY A 191 17.52 -8.84 2.52
N VAL A 192 18.20 -9.25 3.59
CA VAL A 192 17.85 -8.89 4.98
C VAL A 192 18.33 -7.51 5.41
N SER A 193 19.22 -6.84 4.65
CA SER A 193 19.66 -5.48 4.99
C SER A 193 18.52 -4.46 4.93
N VAL A 194 17.58 -4.63 3.99
CA VAL A 194 16.38 -3.78 3.88
C VAL A 194 15.49 -3.96 5.12
N TYR A 195 15.39 -5.17 5.66
CA TYR A 195 14.67 -5.43 6.90
C TYR A 195 15.26 -4.67 8.08
N ARG A 196 16.59 -4.72 8.26
CA ARG A 196 17.26 -4.01 9.36
C ARG A 196 17.01 -2.51 9.31
N GLN A 197 17.15 -1.91 8.12
CA GLN A 197 16.88 -0.50 7.90
C GLN A 197 15.41 -0.14 8.16
N TYR A 198 14.47 -0.95 7.67
CA TYR A 198 13.04 -0.71 7.88
C TYR A 198 12.69 -0.77 9.37
N LYS A 199 13.19 -1.79 10.09
CA LYS A 199 12.96 -1.98 11.52
C LYS A 199 13.53 -0.83 12.35
N GLU A 200 14.69 -0.30 11.96
CA GLU A 200 15.27 0.89 12.58
C GLU A 200 14.38 2.13 12.41
N TYR A 201 13.96 2.42 11.17
CA TYR A 201 13.12 3.60 10.90
C TYR A 201 11.71 3.50 11.47
N ALA A 202 11.16 2.29 11.58
CA ALA A 202 9.81 2.05 12.08
C ALA A 202 9.71 1.88 13.61
N ARG A 203 10.86 1.81 14.32
CA ARG A 203 10.96 1.43 15.74
C ARG A 203 9.99 2.18 16.66
N ASP A 204 9.88 3.49 16.47
CA ASP A 204 9.14 4.36 17.40
C ASP A 204 7.70 4.62 16.94
N PHE A 205 7.25 3.96 15.87
CA PHE A 205 5.94 4.20 15.26
C PHE A 205 4.96 3.03 15.46
N GLY A 206 5.36 1.95 16.12
CA GLY A 206 4.46 0.84 16.42
C GLY A 206 3.84 0.17 15.17
N VAL A 207 4.58 0.21 14.06
CA VAL A 207 4.21 -0.46 12.81
C VAL A 207 4.44 -1.96 12.98
N GLU A 208 3.44 -2.76 12.59
CA GLU A 208 3.56 -4.22 12.63
C GLU A 208 4.29 -4.70 11.37
N LEU A 209 5.55 -5.09 11.54
CA LEU A 209 6.41 -5.59 10.47
C LEU A 209 6.52 -7.11 10.55
N LYS A 210 6.22 -7.81 9.45
CA LYS A 210 6.39 -9.25 9.31
C LYS A 210 7.20 -9.59 8.07
N VAL A 211 8.12 -10.54 8.18
CA VAL A 211 9.02 -10.95 7.10
C VAL A 211 8.46 -12.19 6.41
N VAL A 212 8.40 -12.12 5.08
CA VAL A 212 8.14 -13.26 4.20
C VAL A 212 9.46 -13.64 3.55
N GLY A 213 10.03 -14.77 3.97
CA GLY A 213 11.26 -15.31 3.39
C GLY A 213 10.97 -15.87 2.01
N ASN A 214 11.51 -15.28 0.95
CA ASN A 214 11.23 -15.71 -0.42
C ASN A 214 12.44 -16.36 -1.08
N LYS A 215 12.17 -17.23 -2.07
CA LYS A 215 13.18 -18.00 -2.82
C LYS A 215 14.02 -18.92 -1.91
N VAL A 216 13.42 -19.43 -0.86
CA VAL A 216 14.05 -20.40 0.05
C VAL A 216 14.23 -21.74 -0.66
N GLN A 217 15.45 -22.28 -0.64
CA GLN A 217 15.81 -23.54 -1.31
C GLN A 217 15.88 -24.72 -0.33
N GLY A 218 16.13 -24.47 0.95
CA GLY A 218 16.26 -25.52 1.94
C GLY A 218 16.37 -25.03 3.39
N PRO A 219 16.65 -25.94 4.33
CA PRO A 219 16.68 -25.62 5.76
C PRO A 219 17.73 -24.56 6.14
N ASP A 220 18.89 -24.56 5.49
CA ASP A 220 19.97 -23.58 5.75
C ASP A 220 19.50 -22.14 5.50
N ASP A 221 18.73 -21.90 4.44
CA ASP A 221 18.13 -20.59 4.15
C ASP A 221 17.14 -20.16 5.24
N VAL A 222 16.36 -21.12 5.77
CA VAL A 222 15.41 -20.85 6.86
C VAL A 222 16.15 -20.50 8.14
N ASP A 223 17.22 -21.23 8.46
CA ASP A 223 18.06 -20.98 9.63
C ASP A 223 18.76 -19.62 9.53
N PHE A 224 19.27 -19.28 8.34
CA PHE A 224 19.82 -17.95 8.06
C PHE A 224 18.78 -16.85 8.28
N LEU A 225 17.58 -16.98 7.71
CA LEU A 225 16.53 -15.98 7.87
C LEU A 225 16.11 -15.84 9.34
N ARG A 226 15.90 -16.95 10.06
CA ARG A 226 15.58 -16.92 11.49
C ARG A 226 16.66 -16.24 12.31
N ALA A 227 17.93 -16.49 12.03
CA ALA A 227 19.04 -15.82 12.70
C ALA A 227 19.06 -14.30 12.44
N GLU A 228 18.70 -13.86 11.24
CA GLU A 228 18.80 -12.46 10.83
C GLU A 228 17.57 -11.62 11.21
N VAL A 229 16.36 -12.20 11.20
CA VAL A 229 15.10 -11.47 11.42
C VAL A 229 14.28 -11.94 12.63
N GLY A 230 14.68 -13.04 13.27
CA GLY A 230 14.06 -13.56 14.49
C GLY A 230 12.56 -13.83 14.34
N ASP A 231 11.79 -13.43 15.35
CA ASP A 231 10.34 -13.64 15.45
C ASP A 231 9.51 -12.85 14.42
N ASP A 232 10.16 -11.95 13.67
CA ASP A 232 9.47 -11.28 12.57
C ASP A 232 9.32 -12.21 11.36
N LEU A 233 10.08 -13.32 11.26
CA LEU A 233 9.92 -14.30 10.19
C LEU A 233 8.56 -15.00 10.34
N LEU A 234 7.60 -14.62 9.51
CA LEU A 234 6.24 -15.16 9.56
C LEU A 234 6.14 -16.47 8.79
N VAL A 235 6.61 -16.47 7.55
CA VAL A 235 6.50 -17.62 6.65
C VAL A 235 7.60 -17.59 5.60
N THR A 236 7.89 -18.75 5.03
CA THR A 236 8.84 -18.90 3.93
C THR A 236 8.16 -19.47 2.70
N VAL A 237 8.55 -18.99 1.53
CA VAL A 237 8.08 -19.39 0.21
C VAL A 237 9.29 -19.78 -0.63
N GLY A 238 9.20 -20.94 -1.29
CA GLY A 238 10.28 -21.52 -2.09
C GLY A 238 9.99 -21.48 -3.58
N HIS A 239 10.55 -22.44 -4.31
CA HIS A 239 10.25 -22.63 -5.73
C HIS A 239 8.77 -22.96 -5.95
N SER A 240 8.17 -22.37 -6.98
CA SER A 240 6.78 -22.61 -7.41
C SER A 240 6.73 -22.69 -8.93
N ASP A 241 6.21 -23.80 -9.44
CA ASP A 241 5.99 -23.96 -10.89
C ASP A 241 4.81 -23.11 -11.34
N TRP A 242 3.81 -22.92 -10.47
CA TRP A 242 2.70 -22.01 -10.72
C TRP A 242 3.20 -20.58 -10.96
N VAL A 243 4.02 -20.06 -10.05
CA VAL A 243 4.62 -18.72 -10.19
C VAL A 243 5.46 -18.64 -11.47
N ARG A 244 6.30 -19.64 -11.74
CA ARG A 244 7.11 -19.64 -12.98
C ARG A 244 6.27 -19.67 -14.25
N ALA A 245 5.10 -20.28 -14.23
CA ALA A 245 4.19 -20.28 -15.37
C ALA A 245 3.51 -18.91 -15.53
N MET A 246 3.05 -18.30 -14.43
CA MET A 246 2.49 -16.94 -14.42
C MET A 246 3.51 -15.91 -14.95
N GLU A 247 4.75 -15.92 -14.45
CA GLU A 247 5.82 -15.01 -14.88
C GLU A 247 6.23 -15.21 -16.35
N LYS A 248 5.80 -16.31 -16.99
CA LYS A 248 5.95 -16.56 -18.44
C LYS A 248 4.71 -16.15 -19.25
N GLY A 249 3.76 -15.44 -18.64
CA GLY A 249 2.49 -15.04 -19.24
C GLY A 249 1.50 -16.21 -19.43
N ARG A 250 1.65 -17.28 -18.64
CA ARG A 250 0.80 -18.49 -18.73
C ARG A 250 0.26 -18.89 -17.36
N PRO A 251 -0.46 -18.02 -16.65
CA PRO A 251 -0.97 -18.32 -15.32
C PRO A 251 -1.91 -19.53 -15.37
N PRO A 252 -1.61 -20.63 -14.63
CA PRO A 252 -2.58 -21.69 -14.42
C PRO A 252 -3.75 -21.18 -13.57
N ARG A 253 -4.85 -21.94 -13.51
CA ARG A 253 -5.94 -21.64 -12.55
C ARG A 253 -5.36 -21.54 -11.14
N PHE A 254 -5.73 -20.50 -10.38
CA PHE A 254 -5.17 -20.29 -9.04
C PHE A 254 -5.43 -21.43 -8.06
N ALA A 255 -6.52 -22.18 -8.24
CA ALA A 255 -6.81 -23.40 -7.47
C ALA A 255 -5.71 -24.49 -7.58
N LEU A 256 -4.84 -24.41 -8.60
CA LEU A 256 -3.70 -25.32 -8.80
C LEU A 256 -2.42 -24.86 -8.11
N LEU A 257 -2.42 -23.72 -7.41
CA LEU A 257 -1.29 -23.27 -6.61
C LEU A 257 -0.89 -24.34 -5.59
N GLU A 258 0.41 -24.53 -5.38
CA GLU A 258 0.92 -25.56 -4.48
C GLU A 258 0.38 -25.40 -3.05
N ASP A 259 0.08 -26.52 -2.36
CA ASP A 259 -0.53 -26.49 -1.02
C ASP A 259 0.30 -25.68 -0.01
N THR A 260 1.62 -25.78 -0.08
CA THR A 260 2.55 -25.02 0.75
C THR A 260 2.40 -23.51 0.55
N ASN A 261 2.24 -23.07 -0.69
CA ASN A 261 2.04 -21.66 -1.02
C ASN A 261 0.64 -21.19 -0.59
N ARG A 262 -0.40 -22.02 -0.76
CA ARG A 262 -1.74 -21.73 -0.24
C ARG A 262 -1.77 -21.59 1.29
N GLN A 263 -1.07 -22.48 2.00
CA GLN A 263 -0.91 -22.38 3.46
C GLN A 263 -0.18 -21.10 3.86
N ALA A 264 0.86 -20.70 3.12
CA ALA A 264 1.55 -19.44 3.38
C ALA A 264 0.63 -18.23 3.20
N LEU A 265 -0.16 -18.16 2.12
CA LEU A 265 -1.11 -17.08 1.88
C LEU A 265 -2.22 -17.03 2.94
N HIS A 266 -2.72 -18.20 3.37
CA HIS A 266 -3.65 -18.29 4.49
C HIS A 266 -3.05 -17.75 5.80
N LEU A 267 -1.77 -18.04 6.07
CA LEU A 267 -1.07 -17.50 7.23
C LEU A 267 -0.89 -15.97 7.14
N LEU A 268 -0.56 -15.43 5.97
CA LEU A 268 -0.54 -13.97 5.77
C LEU A 268 -1.91 -13.36 6.07
N ARG A 269 -2.98 -13.96 5.54
CA ARG A 269 -4.35 -13.46 5.71
C ARG A 269 -4.79 -13.52 7.17
N THR A 270 -4.61 -14.64 7.85
CA THR A 270 -4.97 -14.78 9.27
C THR A 270 -4.19 -13.83 10.17
N THR A 271 -2.92 -13.56 9.85
CA THR A 271 -2.10 -12.56 10.56
C THR A 271 -2.68 -11.16 10.40
N VAL A 272 -3.04 -10.79 9.16
CA VAL A 272 -3.72 -9.52 8.83
C VAL A 272 -5.05 -9.42 9.57
N ASP A 273 -5.92 -10.42 9.45
CA ASP A 273 -7.25 -10.38 10.07
C ASP A 273 -7.17 -10.23 11.59
N SER A 274 -6.15 -10.83 12.21
CA SER A 274 -5.87 -10.70 13.65
C SER A 274 -5.37 -9.31 14.06
N ALA A 275 -4.77 -8.55 13.15
CA ALA A 275 -4.32 -7.18 13.43
C ALA A 275 -5.46 -6.17 13.46
N TYR A 276 -6.61 -6.48 12.86
CA TYR A 276 -7.77 -5.57 12.82
C TYR A 276 -8.20 -5.11 14.22
N ASP A 277 -8.28 -6.06 15.16
CA ASP A 277 -8.73 -5.80 16.53
C ASP A 277 -7.72 -5.02 17.37
N ARG A 278 -6.46 -4.95 16.91
CA ARG A 278 -5.39 -4.16 17.54
C ARG A 278 -5.25 -2.76 16.96
N ARG A 279 -6.10 -2.37 15.99
CA ARG A 279 -6.00 -1.07 15.33
C ARG A 279 -6.29 0.06 16.31
N ASP A 280 -5.32 0.96 16.43
CA ASP A 280 -5.41 2.19 17.22
C ASP A 280 -5.56 3.40 16.27
N TRP A 281 -6.81 3.84 16.09
CA TRP A 281 -7.17 4.99 15.26
C TRP A 281 -6.66 6.33 15.82
N GLU A 282 -6.49 6.45 17.14
CA GLU A 282 -5.92 7.65 17.76
C GLU A 282 -4.43 7.75 17.45
N ARG A 283 -3.69 6.65 17.59
CA ARG A 283 -2.27 6.57 17.18
C ARG A 283 -2.12 6.83 15.70
N TYR A 284 -2.98 6.23 14.86
CA TYR A 284 -2.98 6.45 13.42
C TYR A 284 -3.12 7.95 13.10
N THR A 285 -4.12 8.60 13.70
CA THR A 285 -4.39 10.03 13.49
C THR A 285 -3.26 10.91 14.04
N ARG A 286 -2.75 10.62 15.24
CA ARG A 286 -1.63 11.36 15.84
C ARG A 286 -0.37 11.28 14.97
N GLN A 287 -0.05 10.12 14.41
CA GLN A 287 1.10 9.95 13.53
C GLN A 287 0.89 10.68 12.19
N MET A 288 -0.33 10.66 11.64
CA MET A 288 -0.68 11.46 10.46
C MET A 288 -0.44 12.96 10.69
N VAL A 289 -0.93 13.49 11.81
CA VAL A 289 -0.68 14.89 12.21
C VAL A 289 0.82 15.17 12.40
N HIS A 290 1.54 14.27 13.07
CA HIS A 290 2.99 14.41 13.27
C HIS A 290 3.76 14.58 11.96
N PHE A 291 3.50 13.70 10.98
CA PHE A 291 4.18 13.78 9.68
C PHE A 291 3.68 14.93 8.82
N HIS A 292 2.43 15.35 8.97
CA HIS A 292 1.92 16.55 8.31
C HIS A 292 2.67 17.80 8.79
N LEU A 293 2.79 18.01 10.11
CA LEU A 293 3.53 19.14 10.69
C LEU A 293 4.99 19.16 10.22
N LYS A 294 5.68 18.00 10.25
CA LYS A 294 7.06 17.90 9.73
C LYS A 294 7.17 18.30 8.26
N ASN A 295 6.24 17.88 7.42
CA ASN A 295 6.26 18.23 5.99
C ASN A 295 5.87 19.70 5.77
N ALA A 296 4.94 20.24 6.56
CA ALA A 296 4.56 21.64 6.56
C ALA A 296 5.76 22.54 6.86
N GLU A 297 6.46 22.29 7.96
CA GLU A 297 7.64 23.04 8.38
C GLU A 297 8.83 22.87 7.43
N SER A 298 9.05 21.66 6.91
CA SER A 298 10.23 21.37 6.09
C SER A 298 10.18 21.97 4.68
N TRP A 299 9.01 22.06 4.05
CA TRP A 299 8.88 22.54 2.66
C TRP A 299 7.46 22.97 2.28
N GLY A 300 6.43 22.42 2.93
CA GLY A 300 5.04 22.60 2.54
C GLY A 300 4.58 24.05 2.67
N ASN A 301 4.92 24.72 3.77
CA ASN A 301 4.54 26.12 4.02
C ASN A 301 5.18 27.06 2.99
N GLU A 302 6.47 26.88 2.71
CA GLU A 302 7.18 27.68 1.70
C GLU A 302 6.59 27.48 0.30
N ARG A 303 6.32 26.22 -0.07
CA ARG A 303 5.77 25.88 -1.40
C ARG A 303 4.36 26.43 -1.61
N THR A 304 3.51 26.39 -0.58
CA THR A 304 2.09 26.73 -0.70
C THR A 304 1.79 28.18 -0.34
N GLY A 305 2.71 28.87 0.35
CA GLY A 305 2.52 30.24 0.82
C GLY A 305 1.50 30.37 1.95
N VAL A 306 1.09 29.26 2.58
CA VAL A 306 0.13 29.24 3.70
C VAL A 306 0.67 28.41 4.86
N ASP A 307 0.15 28.66 6.06
CA ASP A 307 0.44 27.82 7.23
C ASP A 307 -0.39 26.53 7.17
N LEU A 308 0.25 25.43 6.75
CA LEU A 308 -0.42 24.14 6.64
C LEU A 308 -0.78 23.54 8.01
N ALA A 309 -0.16 23.98 9.11
CA ALA A 309 -0.56 23.51 10.44
C ALA A 309 -2.01 23.89 10.78
N ALA A 310 -2.53 24.97 10.20
CA ALA A 310 -3.93 25.39 10.33
C ALA A 310 -4.94 24.43 9.67
N GLN A 311 -4.47 23.50 8.82
CA GLN A 311 -5.31 22.47 8.20
C GLN A 311 -5.72 21.36 9.18
N ILE A 312 -4.99 21.22 10.29
CA ILE A 312 -5.24 20.18 11.29
C ILE A 312 -6.52 20.48 12.07
N ASP A 313 -7.40 19.49 12.13
CA ASP A 313 -8.57 19.52 13.00
C ASP A 313 -8.25 18.78 14.31
N PRO A 314 -8.06 19.48 15.45
CA PRO A 314 -7.68 18.85 16.71
C PRO A 314 -8.78 17.98 17.31
N GLY A 315 -10.03 18.16 16.89
CA GLY A 315 -11.18 17.37 17.34
C GLY A 315 -11.45 16.14 16.47
N PHE A 316 -10.76 16.01 15.33
CA PHE A 316 -11.01 14.93 14.38
C PHE A 316 -10.09 13.73 14.67
N VAL A 317 -10.71 12.56 14.81
CA VAL A 317 -10.00 11.27 14.84
C VAL A 317 -10.54 10.41 13.71
N LEU A 318 -9.66 10.02 12.78
CA LEU A 318 -10.03 9.14 11.69
C LEU A 318 -10.51 7.81 12.28
N GLY A 319 -11.70 7.34 11.91
CA GLY A 319 -12.21 6.07 12.43
C GLY A 319 -13.60 5.71 11.92
N ARG A 320 -14.04 4.49 12.22
CA ARG A 320 -15.33 3.95 11.74
C ARG A 320 -16.55 4.64 12.33
N SER A 321 -16.45 5.29 13.50
CA SER A 321 -17.58 6.05 14.06
C SER A 321 -18.04 7.18 13.14
N LEU A 322 -17.14 7.70 12.31
CA LEU A 322 -17.42 8.73 11.30
C LEU A 322 -18.22 8.18 10.10
N THR A 323 -18.41 6.87 9.99
CA THR A 323 -19.17 6.24 8.91
C THR A 323 -20.63 5.97 9.27
N ALA A 324 -21.06 6.25 10.51
CA ALA A 324 -22.43 6.03 10.97
C ALA A 324 -23.40 7.18 10.62
N SER A 325 -22.99 8.16 9.81
CA SER A 325 -23.82 9.28 9.42
C SER A 325 -23.61 9.64 7.94
N ALA A 326 -24.30 8.91 7.07
CA ALA A 326 -24.85 9.32 5.77
C ALA A 326 -25.49 8.09 5.11
#